data_AF-A0A7C5D6X3-F1
#
_entry.id   AF-A0A7C5D6X3-F1
#
_cell.length_a   1.000
_cell.length_b   1.000
_cell.length_c   1.000
_cell.angle_alpha   90.00
_cell.angle_beta   90.00
_cell.angle_gamma   90.00
#
_symmetry.space_group_name_H-M   'P 1'
#
loop_
_entity.id
_entity.type
_entity.pdbx_description
1 polymer ?
#
loop_
_entity_poly.entity_id
_entity_poly.type
_entity_poly.pdbx_seq_one_letter_code
_entity_poly.pdbx_strand_id
1 'polypeptide(L)'
;IVFDLDAEKYPYLKEIANAGAWEGVMLMGALFGGFVTSVFLTKSFRLSLIPSGWKKYKNNSIVSRLIWSFVAGFMMIIGARLAGGCTSGHFMSGMSQLAISSMVFGTVVMIALVITGRFFYNVKEK
;
A
#
# COMPACT_ATOMS: atom_id res chain seq x y z
N ILE A 1 23.28 15.05 -6.44
CA ILE A 1 24.67 15.37 -5.99
C ILE A 1 25.22 14.29 -5.06
N VAL A 2 24.45 13.71 -4.11
CA VAL A 2 24.96 12.59 -3.27
C VAL A 2 24.77 11.21 -3.91
N PHE A 3 23.76 11.04 -4.75
CA PHE A 3 23.56 9.84 -5.57
C PHE A 3 23.58 10.26 -7.04
N ASP A 4 24.54 9.75 -7.80
CA ASP A 4 24.76 9.99 -9.24
C ASP A 4 23.63 9.32 -10.05
N LEU A 5 22.42 9.89 -9.99
CA LEU A 5 21.16 9.34 -10.54
C LEU A 5 20.98 9.66 -12.04
N ASP A 6 22.06 9.66 -12.81
CA ASP A 6 21.99 9.91 -14.25
C ASP A 6 21.22 8.78 -14.96
N ALA A 7 20.17 9.15 -15.71
CA ALA A 7 19.28 8.20 -16.37
C ALA A 7 19.96 7.40 -17.51
N GLU A 8 21.12 7.88 -17.99
CA GLU A 8 21.93 7.17 -18.99
C GLU A 8 22.75 6.01 -18.38
N LYS A 9 23.07 6.09 -17.08
CA LYS A 9 23.90 5.08 -16.39
C LYS A 9 23.11 3.89 -15.88
N TYR A 10 21.82 4.08 -15.58
CA TYR A 10 20.98 3.05 -14.98
C TYR A 10 19.74 2.80 -15.85
N PRO A 11 19.62 1.60 -16.47
CA PRO A 11 18.50 1.30 -17.37
C PRO A 11 17.14 1.42 -16.68
N TYR A 12 17.07 1.12 -15.38
CA TYR A 12 15.87 1.29 -14.58
C TYR A 12 15.40 2.75 -14.49
N LEU A 13 16.32 3.71 -14.33
CA LEU A 13 16.01 5.14 -14.24
C LEU A 13 15.43 5.69 -15.54
N LYS A 14 15.85 5.15 -16.69
CA LYS A 14 15.31 5.47 -18.00
C LYS A 14 13.86 5.00 -18.17
N GLU A 15 13.52 3.85 -17.57
CA GLU A 15 12.19 3.24 -17.66
C GLU A 15 11.16 3.94 -16.75
N ILE A 16 11.58 4.43 -15.57
CA ILE A 16 10.70 5.16 -14.64
C ILE A 16 10.57 6.67 -14.93
N ALA A 17 11.38 7.23 -15.84
CA ALA A 17 11.45 8.67 -16.08
C ALA A 17 10.11 9.30 -16.47
N ASN A 18 9.27 8.56 -17.21
CA ASN A 18 7.96 9.04 -17.68
C ASN A 18 6.78 8.39 -16.94
N ALA A 19 6.97 7.20 -16.36
CA ALA A 19 5.90 6.36 -15.80
C ALA A 19 5.45 6.75 -14.37
N GLY A 20 5.84 7.93 -13.87
CA GLY A 20 5.47 8.39 -12.52
C GLY A 20 4.76 9.74 -12.47
N ALA A 21 4.72 10.48 -13.59
CA ALA A 21 4.22 11.85 -13.60
C ALA A 21 2.69 11.91 -13.40
N TRP A 22 1.94 11.01 -14.04
CA TRP A 22 0.49 10.96 -13.91
C TRP A 22 0.03 10.29 -12.62
N GLU A 23 0.71 9.22 -12.22
CA GLU A 23 0.48 8.50 -10.97
C GLU A 23 0.63 9.43 -9.76
N GLY A 24 1.63 10.33 -9.80
CA GLY A 24 1.80 11.37 -8.78
C GLY A 24 0.60 12.31 -8.68
N VAL A 25 0.08 12.79 -9.82
CA VAL A 25 -1.12 13.64 -9.86
C VAL A 25 -2.33 12.89 -9.33
N MET A 26 -2.50 11.62 -9.73
CA MET A 26 -3.59 10.76 -9.24
C MET A 26 -3.52 10.57 -7.72
N LEU A 27 -2.34 10.28 -7.16
CA LEU A 27 -2.15 10.11 -5.71
C LEU A 27 -2.42 11.40 -4.94
N MET A 28 -1.99 12.55 -5.48
CA MET A 28 -2.30 13.87 -4.90
C MET A 28 -3.81 14.15 -4.93
N GLY A 29 -4.48 13.83 -6.04
CA GLY A 29 -5.93 13.94 -6.17
C GLY A 29 -6.67 13.05 -5.19
N ALA A 30 -6.24 11.80 -5.02
CA ALA A 30 -6.82 10.85 -4.06
C ALA A 30 -6.64 11.32 -2.61
N LEU A 31 -5.44 11.83 -2.27
CA LEU A 31 -5.15 12.40 -0.95
C LEU A 31 -6.07 13.59 -0.66
N PHE A 32 -6.15 14.54 -1.61
CA PHE A 32 -6.95 15.75 -1.44
C PHE A 32 -8.45 15.44 -1.40
N GLY A 33 -8.95 14.59 -2.32
CA GLY A 33 -10.35 14.18 -2.34
C GLY A 33 -10.78 13.44 -1.08
N GLY A 34 -9.93 12.53 -0.59
CA GLY A 34 -10.16 11.82 0.67
C GLY A 34 -10.18 12.77 1.87
N PHE A 35 -9.28 13.75 1.91
CA PHE A 35 -9.25 14.78 2.94
C PHE A 35 -10.51 15.65 2.93
N VAL A 36 -10.88 16.20 1.77
CA VAL A 36 -12.09 17.03 1.62
C VAL A 36 -13.34 16.24 2.01
N THR A 37 -13.45 15.00 1.57
CA THR A 37 -14.59 14.14 1.90
C THR A 37 -14.68 13.85 3.39
N SER A 38 -13.55 13.51 4.02
CA SER A 38 -13.48 13.21 5.45
C SER A 38 -13.83 14.41 6.33
N VAL A 39 -13.41 15.62 5.93
CA VAL A 39 -13.63 16.85 6.69
C VAL A 39 -15.04 17.41 6.46
N PHE A 40 -15.48 17.55 5.22
CA PHE A 40 -16.68 18.31 4.89
C PHE A 40 -17.94 17.46 4.72
N LEU A 41 -17.84 16.28 4.10
CA LEU A 41 -19.01 15.43 3.84
C LEU A 41 -19.27 14.49 5.01
N THR A 42 -18.29 13.64 5.34
CA THR A 42 -18.48 12.59 6.36
C THR A 42 -18.25 13.12 7.78
N LYS A 43 -17.55 14.26 7.94
CA LYS A 43 -17.15 14.82 9.24
C LYS A 43 -16.50 13.78 10.16
N SER A 44 -15.79 12.82 9.57
CA SER A 44 -15.20 11.65 10.25
C SER A 44 -13.70 11.79 10.49
N PHE A 45 -13.14 12.97 10.24
CA PHE A 45 -11.71 13.22 10.41
C PHE A 45 -11.26 12.94 11.84
N ARG A 46 -10.39 11.95 12.01
CA ARG A 46 -9.83 11.54 13.30
C ARG A 46 -8.36 11.19 13.13
N LEU A 47 -7.49 11.94 13.81
CA LEU A 47 -6.08 11.60 13.93
C LEU A 47 -5.90 10.58 15.07
N SER A 48 -5.83 9.30 14.71
CA SER A 48 -5.52 8.23 15.67
C SER A 48 -4.20 7.56 15.33
N LEU A 49 -3.21 7.77 16.19
CA LEU A 49 -1.91 7.11 16.07
C LEU A 49 -1.99 5.61 16.40
N ILE A 50 -2.99 5.18 17.18
CA ILE A 50 -3.23 3.79 17.55
C ILE A 50 -4.67 3.41 17.22
N PRO A 51 -4.91 2.64 16.14
CA PRO A 51 -6.21 2.09 15.84
C PRO A 51 -6.69 1.15 16.95
N SER A 52 -8.01 1.12 17.13
CA SER A 52 -8.68 0.25 18.10
C SER A 52 -8.28 -1.22 17.96
N GLY A 53 -8.10 -1.72 16.73
CA GLY A 53 -7.63 -3.08 16.48
C GLY A 53 -6.22 -3.37 16.99
N TRP A 54 -5.30 -2.40 16.93
CA TRP A 54 -3.94 -2.59 17.45
C TRP A 54 -3.93 -2.68 18.98
N LYS A 55 -4.75 -1.83 19.62
CA LYS A 55 -4.93 -1.82 21.07
C LYS A 55 -5.53 -3.14 21.56
N LYS A 56 -6.51 -3.68 20.84
CA LYS A 56 -7.22 -4.93 21.18
C LYS A 56 -6.35 -6.19 21.09
N TYR A 57 -5.54 -6.31 20.04
CA TYR A 57 -4.85 -7.58 19.74
C TYR A 57 -3.35 -7.58 20.04
N LYS A 58 -2.70 -6.42 20.20
CA LYS A 58 -1.24 -6.34 20.39
C LYS A 58 -0.80 -5.55 21.62
N ASN A 59 -0.83 -4.21 21.57
CA ASN A 59 -0.30 -3.34 22.62
C ASN A 59 -0.79 -1.89 22.44
N ASN A 60 -0.57 -1.04 23.45
CA ASN A 60 -0.85 0.39 23.44
C ASN A 60 0.39 1.26 23.12
N SER A 61 1.48 0.67 22.60
CA SER A 61 2.72 1.38 22.26
C SER A 61 2.72 1.91 20.82
N ILE A 62 2.96 3.21 20.66
CA ILE A 62 3.10 3.88 19.35
C ILE A 62 4.32 3.35 18.59
N VAL A 63 5.46 3.18 19.26
CA VAL A 63 6.73 2.78 18.63
C VAL A 63 6.62 1.40 18.00
N SER A 64 6.02 0.44 18.72
CA SER A 64 5.82 -0.91 18.19
C SER A 64 4.98 -0.90 16.91
N ARG A 65 3.90 -0.13 16.89
CA ARG A 65 3.05 0.02 15.70
C ARG A 65 3.80 0.63 14.53
N LEU A 66 4.58 1.68 14.77
CA LEU A 66 5.33 2.38 13.73
C LEU A 66 6.33 1.45 13.05
N ILE A 67 7.07 0.66 13.84
CA ILE A 67 8.04 -0.33 13.34
C ILE A 67 7.32 -1.38 12.48
N TRP A 68 6.20 -1.92 12.96
CA TRP A 68 5.42 -2.90 12.20
C TRP A 68 4.87 -2.34 10.89
N SER A 69 4.32 -1.12 10.91
CA SER A 69 3.83 -0.46 9.70
C SER A 69 4.95 -0.16 8.71
N PHE A 70 6.12 0.23 9.18
CA PHE A 70 7.28 0.48 8.33
C PHE A 70 7.79 -0.80 7.66
N VAL A 71 8.00 -1.86 8.42
CA VAL A 71 8.46 -3.15 7.89
C VAL A 71 7.44 -3.74 6.90
N ALA A 72 6.15 -3.70 7.24
CA ALA A 72 5.10 -4.17 6.34
C ALA A 72 5.02 -3.32 5.06
N GLY A 73 5.18 -1.99 5.16
CA GLY A 73 5.24 -1.09 4.00
C GLY A 73 6.41 -1.42 3.09
N PHE A 74 7.59 -1.66 3.65
CA PHE A 74 8.78 -2.06 2.91
C PHE A 74 8.58 -3.39 2.17
N MET A 75 8.03 -4.40 2.84
CA MET A 75 7.68 -5.68 2.22
C MET A 75 6.65 -5.52 1.10
N MET A 76 5.64 -4.67 1.28
CA MET A 76 4.64 -4.38 0.24
C MET A 76 5.26 -3.73 -0.99
N ILE A 77 6.18 -2.77 -0.81
CA ILE A 77 6.86 -2.10 -1.94
C ILE A 77 7.68 -3.11 -2.73
N ILE A 78 8.46 -3.96 -2.06
CA ILE A 78 9.25 -5.00 -2.72
C ILE A 78 8.33 -5.97 -3.46
N GLY A 79 7.27 -6.45 -2.81
CA GLY A 79 6.30 -7.37 -3.43
C GLY A 79 5.62 -6.78 -4.65
N ALA A 80 5.21 -5.51 -4.60
CA ALA A 80 4.60 -4.81 -5.74
C ALA A 80 5.57 -4.66 -6.91
N ARG A 81 6.85 -4.42 -6.65
CA ARG A 81 7.88 -4.35 -7.69
C ARG A 81 8.15 -5.72 -8.32
N LEU A 82 8.24 -6.78 -7.51
CA LEU A 82 8.43 -8.15 -8.00
C LEU A 82 7.24 -8.65 -8.83
N ALA A 83 6.02 -8.26 -8.45
CA ALA A 83 4.81 -8.59 -9.19
C ALA A 83 4.60 -7.74 -10.46
N GLY A 84 5.42 -6.71 -10.69
CA GLY A 84 5.25 -5.78 -11.80
C GLY A 84 4.00 -4.88 -11.66
N GLY A 85 3.45 -4.74 -10.45
CA GLY A 85 2.27 -3.92 -10.20
C GLY A 85 1.71 -4.05 -8.78
N CYS A 86 0.83 -3.12 -8.42
CA CYS A 86 0.16 -3.08 -7.12
C CYS A 86 -1.32 -3.51 -7.22
N THR A 87 -2.01 -3.59 -6.08
CA THR A 87 -3.42 -4.00 -6.03
C THR A 87 -4.35 -3.09 -6.84
N SER A 88 -4.10 -1.78 -6.92
CA SER A 88 -4.96 -0.90 -7.73
C SER A 88 -4.77 -1.12 -9.23
N GLY A 89 -3.52 -1.22 -9.71
CA GLY A 89 -3.24 -1.40 -11.14
C GLY A 89 -3.37 -2.85 -11.61
N HIS A 90 -2.64 -3.76 -10.98
CA HIS A 90 -2.54 -5.15 -11.44
C HIS A 90 -3.76 -6.00 -11.03
N PHE A 91 -4.44 -5.65 -9.93
CA PHE A 91 -5.66 -6.36 -9.53
C PHE A 91 -6.94 -5.63 -9.97
N MET A 92 -7.21 -4.40 -9.53
CA MET A 92 -8.49 -3.74 -9.86
C MET A 92 -8.63 -3.36 -11.35
N SER A 93 -7.66 -2.65 -11.93
CA SER A 93 -7.70 -2.31 -13.36
C SER A 93 -7.48 -3.52 -14.26
N GLY A 94 -6.61 -4.44 -13.86
CA GLY A 94 -6.38 -5.67 -14.62
C GLY A 94 -7.58 -6.62 -14.64
N MET A 95 -8.37 -6.67 -13.57
CA MET A 95 -9.59 -7.49 -13.51
C MET A 95 -10.70 -6.93 -14.39
N SER A 96 -10.87 -5.61 -14.48
CA SER A 96 -11.87 -5.00 -15.38
C SER A 96 -11.56 -5.28 -16.86
N GLN A 97 -10.28 -5.52 -17.19
CA GLN A 97 -9.81 -5.92 -18.52
C GLN A 97 -9.87 -7.44 -18.77
N LEU A 98 -10.36 -8.23 -17.81
CA LEU A 98 -10.37 -9.71 -17.85
C LEU A 98 -8.99 -10.33 -18.10
N ALA A 99 -7.92 -9.64 -17.68
CA ALA A 99 -6.56 -10.16 -17.84
C ALA A 99 -6.34 -11.37 -16.92
N ILE A 100 -5.92 -12.49 -17.50
CA ILE A 100 -5.70 -13.75 -16.79
C ILE A 100 -4.63 -13.60 -15.70
N SER A 101 -3.57 -12.83 -15.98
CA SER A 101 -2.52 -12.51 -15.01
C SER A 101 -3.08 -11.85 -13.74
N SER A 102 -4.05 -10.96 -13.92
CA SER A 102 -4.69 -10.19 -12.85
C SER A 102 -5.61 -11.05 -12.00
N MET A 103 -6.29 -12.02 -12.61
CA MET A 103 -7.10 -13.01 -11.90
C MET A 103 -6.21 -13.89 -11.00
N VAL A 104 -5.11 -14.42 -11.54
CA VAL A 104 -4.17 -15.26 -10.78
C VAL A 104 -3.54 -14.46 -9.64
N PHE A 105 -3.02 -13.26 -9.94
CA PHE A 105 -2.46 -12.36 -8.92
C PHE A 105 -3.48 -12.05 -7.83
N GLY A 106 -4.72 -11.72 -8.22
CA GLY A 106 -5.81 -11.43 -7.31
C GLY A 106 -6.14 -12.58 -6.35
N THR A 107 -6.25 -13.80 -6.88
CA THR A 107 -6.51 -14.99 -6.08
C THR A 107 -5.39 -15.21 -5.06
N VAL A 108 -4.13 -15.12 -5.48
CA VAL A 108 -2.97 -15.31 -4.60
C VAL A 108 -2.93 -14.24 -3.51
N VAL A 109 -3.14 -12.98 -3.86
CA VAL A 109 -3.17 -11.86 -2.89
C VAL A 109 -4.31 -12.06 -1.87
N MET A 110 -5.50 -12.47 -2.32
CA MET A 110 -6.63 -12.71 -1.42
C MET A 110 -6.38 -13.87 -0.46
N ILE A 111 -5.81 -14.98 -0.94
CA ILE A 111 -5.44 -16.12 -0.09
C ILE A 111 -4.38 -15.70 0.93
N ALA A 112 -3.33 -15.01 0.48
CA ALA A 112 -2.26 -14.51 1.35
C ALA A 112 -2.79 -13.53 2.39
N LEU A 113 -3.75 -12.66 2.03
CA LEU A 113 -4.39 -11.72 2.95
C LEU A 113 -5.15 -12.45 4.04
N VAL A 114 -5.98 -13.45 3.70
CA VAL A 114 -6.76 -14.23 4.68
C VAL A 114 -5.84 -14.99 5.62
N ILE A 115 -4.81 -15.65 5.08
CA ILE A 115 -3.83 -16.40 5.86
C ILE A 115 -3.07 -15.46 6.81
N THR A 116 -2.53 -14.37 6.28
CA THR A 116 -1.77 -13.39 7.07
C THR A 116 -2.64 -12.75 8.13
N GLY A 117 -3.88 -12.37 7.80
CA GLY A 117 -4.85 -11.82 8.75
C GLY A 117 -5.13 -12.80 9.89
N ARG A 118 -5.34 -14.08 9.57
CA ARG A 118 -5.51 -15.13 10.57
C ARG A 118 -4.28 -15.23 11.46
N PHE A 119 -3.07 -15.38 10.92
CA PHE A 119 -1.87 -15.48 11.74
C PHE A 119 -1.58 -14.23 12.57
N PHE A 120 -1.82 -13.05 12.02
CA PHE A 120 -1.50 -11.78 12.67
C PHE A 120 -2.43 -11.48 13.84
N TYR A 121 -3.74 -11.76 13.67
CA TYR A 121 -4.77 -11.50 14.67
C TYR A 121 -5.18 -12.72 15.50
N ASN A 122 -4.64 -13.92 15.24
CA ASN A 122 -4.84 -15.12 16.07
C ASN A 122 -4.03 -15.05 17.38
N VAL A 123 -4.22 -13.97 18.12
CA VAL A 123 -3.70 -13.76 19.46
C VAL A 123 -4.90 -13.43 20.35
N LYS A 124 -4.96 -14.03 21.54
CA LYS A 124 -6.00 -13.71 22.52
C LYS A 124 -6.04 -12.20 22.75
N GLU A 125 -7.26 -11.64 22.84
CA GLU A 125 -7.47 -10.25 23.23
C GLU A 125 -6.71 -9.96 24.52
N LYS A 126 -5.94 -8.87 24.52
CA LYS A 126 -5.09 -8.46 25.65
C LYS A 126 -5.72 -7.30 26.41
#